data_AF-A0AAJ6JRY1-F1
#
_entry.id   AF-A0AAJ6JRY1-F1
#
_cell.length_a   1.000
_cell.length_b   1.000
_cell.length_c   1.000
_cell.angle_alpha   90.00
_cell.angle_beta   90.00
_cell.angle_gamma   90.00
#
_symmetry.space_group_name_H-M   'P 1'
#
loop_
_entity.id
_entity.type
_entity.pdbx_description
1 polymer ?
#
loop_
_entity_poly.entity_id
_entity_poly.type
_entity_poly.pdbx_seq_one_letter_code
_entity_poly.pdbx_strand_id
1 'polypeptide(L)'
;MLKSGGHPLTVVEVEDDKVECLWMGTDGDLFRETLPLVALESAALDPEDDEDEDDEDEEEDDEEDDDEDEDDDGRKKKRKAA
;
A
#
# COMPACT_ATOMS: atom_id res chain seq x y z
N MET A 1 -0.36 8.52 4.92
CA MET A 1 -0.42 9.92 5.40
C MET A 1 -1.09 10.75 4.33
N LEU A 2 -1.86 11.78 4.69
CA LEU A 2 -2.48 12.66 3.68
C LEU A 2 -1.41 13.49 2.96
N LYS A 3 -1.69 14.00 1.75
CA LYS A 3 -0.81 14.95 1.01
C LYS A 3 -0.44 16.18 1.86
N SER A 4 -1.27 16.54 2.84
CA SER A 4 -1.02 17.60 3.82
C SER A 4 -0.01 17.23 4.93
N GLY A 5 0.44 15.98 4.98
CA GLY A 5 1.26 15.42 6.07
C GLY A 5 0.49 15.15 7.38
N GLY A 6 -0.83 15.41 7.40
CA GLY A 6 -1.67 15.21 8.57
C GLY A 6 -2.19 13.78 8.73
N HIS A 7 -2.74 13.50 9.91
CA HIS A 7 -3.50 12.28 10.19
C HIS A 7 -4.85 12.32 9.46
N PRO A 8 -5.31 11.19 8.89
CA PRO A 8 -6.65 11.12 8.33
C PRO A 8 -7.70 11.33 9.43
N LEU A 9 -8.77 12.02 9.06
CA LEU A 9 -9.89 12.41 9.92
C LEU A 9 -11.20 11.85 9.36
N THR A 10 -12.03 11.34 10.26
CA THR A 10 -13.41 10.93 9.95
C THR A 10 -14.37 11.68 10.85
N VAL A 11 -15.38 12.32 10.27
CA VAL A 11 -16.50 12.89 11.03
C VAL A 11 -17.39 11.76 11.52
N VAL A 12 -17.59 11.66 12.84
CA VAL A 12 -18.42 10.60 13.45
C VAL A 12 -19.81 11.09 13.84
N GLU A 13 -19.94 12.35 14.24
CA GLU A 13 -21.22 12.95 14.65
C GLU A 13 -21.20 14.47 14.41
N VAL A 14 -22.38 15.03 14.11
CA VAL A 14 -22.60 16.47 13.98
C VAL A 14 -23.80 16.85 14.85
N GLU A 15 -23.61 17.78 15.79
CA GLU A 15 -24.64 18.30 16.69
C GLU A 15 -24.54 19.83 16.76
N ASP A 16 -25.57 20.53 16.29
CA ASP A 16 -25.61 22.00 16.20
C ASP A 16 -24.35 22.59 15.54
N ASP A 17 -23.54 23.34 16.30
CA ASP A 17 -22.30 23.99 15.85
C ASP A 17 -21.04 23.19 16.22
N LYS A 18 -21.18 21.91 16.56
CA LYS A 18 -20.10 21.02 16.96
C LYS A 18 -20.03 19.78 16.10
N VAL A 19 -18.81 19.34 15.83
CA VAL A 19 -18.52 18.14 15.05
C VAL A 19 -17.57 17.28 15.86
N GLU A 20 -17.97 16.04 16.15
CA GLU A 20 -17.06 15.04 16.72
C GLU A 20 -16.33 14.35 15.57
N CYS A 21 -15.00 14.37 15.67
CA CYS A 21 -14.09 13.79 14.70
C CYS A 21 -13.25 12.71 15.35
N LEU A 22 -12.91 11.69 14.57
CA LEU A 22 -11.96 10.64 14.92
C LEU A 22 -10.72 10.79 14.04
N TRP A 23 -9.57 10.99 14.67
CA TRP A 23 -8.26 11.00 14.02
C TRP A 23 -7.60 9.64 14.17
N MET A 24 -7.02 9.14 13.09
CA MET A 24 -6.25 7.90 13.09
C MET A 24 -4.75 8.22 13.06
N GLY A 25 -4.08 7.92 14.17
CA GLY A 25 -2.64 8.04 14.35
C GLY A 25 -1.85 7.05 13.47
N THR A 26 -0.54 7.25 13.39
CA THR A 26 0.38 6.40 12.59
C THR A 26 0.48 4.98 13.13
N ASP A 27 0.40 4.80 14.44
CA ASP A 27 0.61 3.52 15.12
C ASP A 27 -0.71 2.83 15.52
N GLY A 28 -1.82 3.23 14.89
CA GLY A 28 -3.16 2.72 15.18
C GLY A 28 -3.85 3.38 16.38
N ASP A 29 -3.24 4.42 16.96
CA ASP A 29 -3.87 5.25 17.98
C ASP A 29 -5.10 5.98 17.42
N LEU A 30 -6.14 6.09 18.25
CA LEU A 30 -7.37 6.78 17.89
C LEU A 30 -7.61 7.96 18.84
N PHE A 31 -7.75 9.16 18.28
CA PHE A 31 -8.01 10.37 19.04
C PHE A 31 -9.35 10.95 18.65
N ARG A 32 -10.18 11.26 19.65
CA ARG A 32 -11.44 11.97 19.44
C ARG A 32 -11.27 13.44 19.77
N GLU A 33 -11.77 14.28 18.89
CA GLU A 33 -11.74 15.73 19.05
C GLU A 33 -13.07 16.33 18.63
N THR A 34 -13.54 17.32 19.39
CA THR A 34 -14.72 18.11 19.01
C THR A 34 -14.25 19.41 18.38
N LEU A 35 -14.55 19.61 17.11
CA LEU A 35 -14.26 20.82 16.36
C LEU A 35 -15.53 21.67 16.22
N PRO A 36 -15.42 23.00 16.15
CA PRO A 36 -16.56 23.84 15.80
C PRO A 36 -16.92 23.66 14.31
N LEU A 37 -18.20 23.70 13.96
CA LEU A 37 -18.67 23.48 12.58
C LEU A 37 -18.02 24.46 11.58
N VAL A 38 -17.75 25.70 12.01
CA VAL A 38 -17.07 26.73 11.18
C VAL A 38 -15.63 26.37 10.80
N ALA A 39 -15.02 25.37 11.43
CA ALA A 39 -13.69 24.89 11.07
C ALA A 39 -13.69 23.91 9.88
N LEU A 40 -14.87 23.43 9.46
CA LEU A 40 -15.01 22.50 8.35
C LEU A 40 -15.69 23.18 7.16
N GLU A 41 -15.23 22.85 5.97
CA GLU A 41 -15.85 23.22 4.70
C GLU A 41 -16.31 21.96 3.98
N SER A 42 -17.43 22.03 3.26
CA SER A 42 -17.88 20.93 2.41
C SER A 42 -16.88 20.72 1.27
N ALA A 43 -16.14 19.61 1.31
CA ALA A 43 -15.33 19.20 0.19
C ALA A 43 -16.24 18.68 -0.93
N ALA A 44 -16.20 19.33 -2.11
CA ALA A 44 -16.73 18.72 -3.32
C ALA A 44 -15.75 17.62 -3.73
N LEU A 45 -16.16 16.36 -3.60
CA LEU A 45 -15.38 15.25 -4.13
C LEU A 45 -15.59 15.24 -5.64
N ASP A 46 -14.54 15.61 -6.37
CA ASP A 46 -14.50 15.41 -7.82
C ASP A 46 -14.18 13.94 -8.06
N PRO A 47 -15.04 13.16 -8.74
CA PRO A 47 -14.77 11.75 -9.01
C PRO A 47 -13.49 11.49 -9.82
N GLU A 48 -12.87 12.52 -10.41
CA GLU A 48 -11.57 12.45 -11.11
C GLU A 48 -10.35 12.70 -10.19
N ASP A 49 -10.53 13.11 -8.92
CA ASP A 49 -9.41 13.36 -7.96
C ASP A 49 -8.99 12.09 -7.17
N ASP A 50 -9.68 10.96 -7.40
CA ASP A 50 -9.44 9.63 -6.83
C ASP A 50 -8.72 8.71 -7.85
N GLU A 51 -7.95 9.29 -8.77
CA GLU A 51 -7.01 8.53 -9.59
C GLU A 51 -5.76 8.26 -8.74
N ASP A 52 -5.80 7.16 -7.99
CA ASP A 52 -4.63 6.48 -7.43
C ASP A 52 -3.59 6.31 -8.56
N GLU A 53 -2.55 7.15 -8.57
CA GLU A 53 -1.31 6.86 -9.29
C GLU A 53 -0.68 5.64 -8.62
N ASP A 54 -1.08 4.45 -9.07
CA ASP A 54 -0.43 3.17 -8.79
C ASP A 54 1.01 3.30 -9.29
N ASP A 55 1.94 3.45 -8.36
CA ASP A 55 3.39 3.49 -8.58
C ASP A 55 3.80 2.06 -9.00
N GLU A 56 3.54 1.71 -10.26
CA GLU A 56 4.09 0.53 -10.92
C GLU A 56 5.60 0.74 -11.05
N ASP A 57 6.34 0.42 -9.98
CA ASP A 57 7.79 0.18 -10.00
C ASP A 57 8.08 -0.97 -10.98
N GLU A 58 8.15 -0.66 -12.28
CA GLU A 58 8.76 -1.47 -13.33
C GLU A 58 10.29 -1.50 -13.09
N GLU A 59 10.75 -2.33 -12.15
CA GLU A 59 12.15 -2.74 -12.14
C GLU A 59 12.39 -3.78 -13.25
N GLU A 60 12.71 -3.25 -14.43
CA GLU A 60 13.29 -3.96 -15.58
C GLU A 60 14.83 -3.98 -15.42
N ASP A 61 15.40 -5.12 -15.03
CA ASP A 61 16.82 -5.53 -15.24
C ASP A 61 17.02 -6.90 -14.56
N ASP A 62 17.71 -7.91 -15.06
CA ASP A 62 18.52 -8.09 -16.27
C ASP A 62 18.68 -9.62 -16.45
N GLU A 63 18.93 -10.03 -17.67
CA GLU A 63 19.02 -11.41 -18.13
C GLU A 63 20.29 -12.11 -17.58
N GLU A 64 20.15 -13.19 -16.79
CA GLU A 64 21.23 -14.20 -16.64
C GLU A 64 20.73 -15.55 -17.20
N ASP A 65 20.85 -15.68 -18.52
CA ASP A 65 20.92 -16.96 -19.25
C ASP A 65 22.31 -17.56 -18.99
N ASP A 66 22.45 -18.33 -17.90
CA ASP A 66 23.67 -19.06 -17.59
C ASP A 66 23.78 -20.29 -18.49
N ASP A 67 24.72 -20.19 -19.44
CA ASP A 67 25.14 -21.18 -20.44
C ASP A 67 25.10 -22.65 -19.93
N GLU A 68 24.15 -23.43 -20.45
CA GLU A 68 24.13 -24.90 -20.29
C GLU A 68 24.94 -25.55 -21.43
N ASP A 69 26.27 -25.65 -21.25
CA ASP A 69 27.16 -26.40 -22.16
C ASP A 69 28.03 -27.45 -21.42
N GLU A 70 28.05 -28.64 -22.03
CA GLU A 70 28.95 -29.81 -21.84
C GLU A 70 28.83 -30.60 -20.51
N ASP A 71 28.52 -31.90 -20.47
CA ASP A 71 29.22 -32.98 -21.17
C ASP A 71 28.38 -34.29 -21.18
N ASP A 72 28.20 -34.84 -22.38
CA ASP A 72 27.84 -36.24 -22.63
C ASP A 72 29.11 -37.11 -22.49
N ASP A 73 29.28 -37.87 -21.40
CA ASP A 73 30.08 -39.11 -21.50
C ASP A 73 29.71 -40.16 -20.44
N GLY A 74 29.20 -41.29 -20.91
CA GLY A 74 28.56 -42.31 -20.08
C GLY A 74 29.51 -43.24 -19.33
N ARG A 75 28.94 -43.95 -18.33
CA ARG A 75 29.31 -45.36 -18.12
C ARG A 75 28.32 -46.14 -17.27
N LYS A 76 27.59 -47.01 -17.97
CA LYS A 76 26.88 -48.19 -17.44
C LYS A 76 27.81 -49.00 -16.51
N LYS A 77 27.44 -49.19 -15.24
CA LYS A 77 27.87 -50.37 -14.48
C LYS A 77 26.68 -51.09 -13.85
N LYS A 78 26.52 -52.32 -14.34
CA LYS A 78 25.46 -53.29 -14.09
C LYS A 78 25.32 -53.61 -12.60
N ARG A 79 24.08 -53.74 -12.15
CA ARG A 79 23.69 -54.41 -10.90
C ARG A 79 24.33 -55.81 -10.89
N LYS A 80 25.12 -56.11 -9.85
CA LYS A 80 25.63 -57.46 -9.60
C LYS A 80 24.74 -58.09 -8.52
N ALA A 81 24.10 -59.19 -8.88
CA ALA A 81 23.41 -60.08 -7.96
C ALA A 81 24.44 -60.84 -7.10
N ALA A 82 24.12 -61.00 -5.82
CA ALA A 82 24.59 -62.07 -4.94
C ALA A 82 23.48 -62.36 -3.93
#